data_AF-A0AAW2G3G7-F1
#
_entry.id   AF-A0AAW2G3G7-F1
#
_cell.length_a   1.000
_cell.length_b   1.000
_cell.length_c   1.000
_cell.angle_alpha   90.00
_cell.angle_beta   90.00
_cell.angle_gamma   90.00
#
_symmetry.space_group_name_H-M   'P 1'
#
loop_
_entity.id
_entity.type
_entity.pdbx_description
1 polymer ?
#
loop_
_entity_poly.entity_id
_entity_poly.type
_entity_poly.pdbx_seq_one_letter_code
_entity_poly.pdbx_strand_id
1 'polypeptide(L)'
;MENQDEQAVKANGNEDSQAKISQLEAENVKMREEFNVQRAKMKELFLQKEEELKRRLEENMGLQKENLRLKNELDEAKSQLVVADLKVQNDIMIEKRKAQEEIASLQQVIHETVEESSCSRKQLINEVSKLQVALSKLQEENALLKTHLPRDPPADGPQISLSTVTKTLARKVVSQLGADSLSLGPDNLEESMRKVKKYAQEDAEVLRSLVVPLEEEINALKEKLRSTDDELQKCKEVLLKRRQQEPGSFEPSCDMCANYEAQLVKVEATAKDLEKQLLDSQRMLQAQKEDLAKEVEFRKEMEEKWNEKKEQHKIKVAELTVTSQTAQLNLLEIKKTFEQVQRSVSEELCKLTRGREDVQRHLIALQMENENLVGKHSKHSQQLQSESINMPNTVEELHMSLLKVREDLITAKVAQEVAQEKEETLRYEVTLLREQMEQESRVKEQDNAVLKNEISGLRTQLDKYIRDHRALAEKEEKLDRLEKQLLEIQKEKKDADLAITELRQRVMSLQQELDTSEAVQKDFVRLSQSLQVQLERIRQAGSEVRWQHEEDVEECPSCHTSFSVTKKKVHCRHCGHIFCQSCLSHVVNSGPKQRPSRVCDVCHTLLVQDTAPYFSQEPPHTPD
;
A
#
# COMPACT_ATOMS: atom_id res chain seq x y z
N MET A 1 111.93 3.18 26.96
CA MET A 1 110.57 3.10 27.53
C MET A 1 109.78 4.23 26.90
N GLU A 2 108.79 3.92 26.06
CA GLU A 2 107.64 4.81 25.69
C GLU A 2 106.81 4.29 24.49
N ASN A 3 107.20 3.19 23.81
CA ASN A 3 106.49 2.72 22.60
C ASN A 3 105.75 1.37 22.72
N GLN A 4 105.37 0.93 23.92
CA GLN A 4 104.58 -0.30 24.10
C GLN A 4 103.19 -0.10 24.71
N ASP A 5 102.84 1.10 25.17
CA ASP A 5 101.49 1.40 25.69
C ASP A 5 100.51 1.94 24.62
N GLU A 6 100.98 2.35 23.44
CA GLU A 6 100.09 2.93 22.41
C GLU A 6 99.41 1.92 21.47
N GLN A 7 99.90 0.67 21.39
CA GLN A 7 99.31 -0.36 20.51
C GLN A 7 98.25 -1.23 21.21
N ALA A 8 98.31 -1.40 22.53
CA ALA A 8 97.30 -2.15 23.28
C ALA A 8 95.97 -1.38 23.45
N VAL A 9 96.01 -0.04 23.43
CA VAL A 9 94.81 0.80 23.58
C VAL A 9 94.03 0.94 22.27
N LYS A 10 94.68 0.80 21.10
CA LYS A 10 94.02 0.92 19.78
C LYS A 10 93.31 -0.37 19.33
N ALA A 11 93.72 -1.55 19.79
CA ALA A 11 93.07 -2.82 19.44
C ALA A 11 91.78 -3.06 20.25
N ASN A 12 91.79 -2.80 21.56
CA ASN A 12 90.60 -2.96 22.43
C ASN A 12 89.51 -1.91 22.14
N GLY A 13 89.87 -0.71 21.67
CA GLY A 13 88.88 0.32 21.31
C GLY A 13 88.15 0.05 20.00
N ASN A 14 88.76 -0.70 19.07
CA ASN A 14 88.19 -0.97 17.74
C ASN A 14 87.20 -2.15 17.77
N GLU A 15 87.48 -3.22 18.53
CA GLU A 15 86.53 -4.33 18.69
C GLU A 15 85.27 -3.91 19.47
N ASP A 16 85.42 -3.06 20.48
CA ASP A 16 84.29 -2.53 21.26
C ASP A 16 83.44 -1.53 20.44
N SER A 17 84.08 -0.77 19.55
CA SER A 17 83.37 0.13 18.61
C SER A 17 82.64 -0.64 17.51
N GLN A 18 83.24 -1.69 16.94
CA GLN A 18 82.63 -2.50 15.88
C GLN A 18 81.44 -3.29 16.42
N ALA A 19 81.55 -3.87 17.62
CA ALA A 19 80.45 -4.56 18.29
C ALA A 19 79.27 -3.62 18.58
N LYS A 20 79.56 -2.38 18.98
CA LYS A 20 78.54 -1.35 19.24
C LYS A 20 77.84 -0.88 17.97
N ILE A 21 78.56 -0.76 16.86
CA ILE A 21 77.96 -0.45 15.55
C ILE A 21 77.02 -1.58 15.12
N SER A 22 77.46 -2.85 15.19
CA SER A 22 76.59 -3.98 14.84
C SER A 22 75.37 -4.11 15.76
N GLN A 23 75.49 -3.75 17.04
CA GLN A 23 74.35 -3.70 17.96
C GLN A 23 73.36 -2.57 17.59
N LEU A 24 73.85 -1.38 17.25
CA LEU A 24 73.02 -0.25 16.80
C LEU A 24 72.37 -0.51 15.44
N GLU A 25 73.04 -1.25 14.55
CA GLU A 25 72.47 -1.69 13.27
C GLU A 25 71.35 -2.71 13.49
N ALA A 26 71.54 -3.68 14.37
CA ALA A 26 70.50 -4.65 14.74
C ALA A 26 69.28 -3.96 15.40
N GLU A 27 69.52 -2.99 16.29
CA GLU A 27 68.45 -2.18 16.89
C GLU A 27 67.74 -1.31 15.85
N ASN A 28 68.45 -0.73 14.87
CA ASN A 28 67.84 0.01 13.76
C ASN A 28 66.96 -0.88 12.88
N VAL A 29 67.41 -2.08 12.57
CA VAL A 29 66.61 -3.04 11.79
C VAL A 29 65.35 -3.42 12.56
N LYS A 30 65.47 -3.72 13.86
CA LYS A 30 64.32 -4.03 14.71
C LYS A 30 63.33 -2.87 14.80
N MET A 31 63.81 -1.64 14.99
CA MET A 31 62.97 -0.43 14.99
C MET A 31 62.26 -0.22 13.65
N ARG A 32 62.92 -0.49 12.52
CA ARG A 32 62.30 -0.41 11.19
C ARG A 32 61.23 -1.48 10.98
N GLU A 33 61.47 -2.71 11.44
CA GLU A 33 60.49 -3.79 11.37
C GLU A 33 59.27 -3.49 12.25
N GLU A 34 59.48 -3.01 13.48
CA GLU A 34 58.41 -2.58 14.38
C GLU A 34 57.59 -1.43 13.78
N PHE A 35 58.24 -0.42 13.19
CA PHE A 35 57.56 0.68 12.49
C PHE A 35 56.75 0.19 11.29
N ASN A 36 57.30 -0.73 10.49
CA ASN A 36 56.60 -1.31 9.34
C ASN A 36 55.37 -2.12 9.78
N VAL A 37 55.45 -2.86 10.89
CA VAL A 37 54.32 -3.59 11.46
C VAL A 37 53.25 -2.63 12.00
N GLN A 38 53.65 -1.56 12.70
CA GLN A 38 52.73 -0.53 13.17
C GLN A 38 52.00 0.15 12.00
N ARG A 39 52.73 0.53 10.95
CA ARG A 39 52.17 1.10 9.73
C ARG A 39 51.21 0.15 9.03
N ALA A 40 51.52 -1.15 8.96
CA ALA A 40 50.63 -2.15 8.37
C ALA A 40 49.32 -2.27 9.16
N LYS A 41 49.39 -2.33 10.50
CA LYS A 41 48.20 -2.37 11.37
C LYS A 41 47.34 -1.11 11.25
N MET A 42 47.98 0.05 11.20
CA MET A 42 47.31 1.34 11.02
C MET A 42 46.60 1.44 9.66
N LYS A 43 47.24 0.96 8.59
CA LYS A 43 46.61 0.84 7.27
C LYS A 43 45.41 -0.11 7.30
N GLU A 44 45.53 -1.24 7.98
CA GLU A 44 44.44 -2.22 8.12
C GLU A 44 43.24 -1.63 8.89
N LEU A 45 43.50 -0.92 9.99
CA LEU A 45 42.46 -0.22 10.76
C LEU A 45 41.78 0.87 9.94
N PHE A 46 42.54 1.62 9.14
CA PHE A 46 41.97 2.65 8.27
C PHE A 46 41.02 2.05 7.22
N LEU A 47 41.44 0.95 6.58
CA LEU A 47 40.60 0.23 5.61
C LEU A 47 39.33 -0.33 6.27
N GLN A 48 39.42 -0.89 7.48
CA GLN A 48 38.26 -1.37 8.23
C GLN A 48 37.29 -0.24 8.63
N LYS A 49 37.80 0.96 8.92
CA LYS A 49 36.96 2.13 9.18
C LYS A 49 36.27 2.63 7.93
N GLU A 50 37.01 2.73 6.83
CA GLU A 50 36.48 3.13 5.52
C GLU A 50 35.35 2.19 5.09
N GLU A 51 35.54 0.89 5.25
CA GLU A 51 34.54 -0.12 4.89
C GLU A 51 33.28 -0.07 5.76
N GLU A 52 33.39 0.31 7.04
CA GLU A 52 32.18 0.53 7.85
C GLU A 52 31.50 1.85 7.54
N LEU A 53 32.25 2.91 7.28
CA LEU A 53 31.66 4.18 6.91
C LEU A 53 30.85 4.02 5.60
N LYS A 54 31.37 3.18 4.69
CA LYS A 54 30.66 2.73 3.49
C LYS A 54 29.38 1.95 3.83
N ARG A 55 29.45 0.95 4.74
CA ARG A 55 28.24 0.24 5.22
C ARG A 55 27.19 1.15 5.85
N ARG A 56 27.61 2.13 6.66
CA ARG A 56 26.71 3.10 7.32
C ARG A 56 26.06 4.03 6.31
N LEU A 57 26.79 4.44 5.27
CA LEU A 57 26.23 5.18 4.14
C LEU A 57 25.20 4.36 3.37
N GLU A 58 25.49 3.09 3.11
CA GLU A 58 24.55 2.16 2.47
C GLU A 58 23.29 1.95 3.32
N GLU A 59 23.44 1.79 4.65
CA GLU A 59 22.33 1.67 5.60
C GLU A 59 21.47 2.94 5.64
N ASN A 60 22.08 4.13 5.72
CA ASN A 60 21.36 5.40 5.68
C ASN A 60 20.64 5.62 4.35
N MET A 61 21.26 5.25 3.21
CA MET A 61 20.58 5.29 1.91
C MET A 61 19.41 4.31 1.86
N GLY A 62 19.55 3.13 2.47
CA GLY A 62 18.47 2.15 2.63
C GLY A 62 17.30 2.74 3.41
N LEU A 63 17.58 3.33 4.58
CA LEU A 63 16.56 3.96 5.43
C LEU A 63 15.90 5.18 4.76
N GLN A 64 16.64 5.97 3.98
CA GLN A 64 16.06 7.06 3.18
C GLN A 64 15.11 6.54 2.10
N LYS A 65 15.49 5.47 1.40
CA LYS A 65 14.61 4.81 0.42
C LYS A 65 13.35 4.25 1.08
N GLU A 66 13.49 3.66 2.25
CA GLU A 66 12.36 3.11 3.01
C GLU A 66 11.43 4.22 3.51
N ASN A 67 11.97 5.33 4.01
CA ASN A 67 11.16 6.51 4.37
C ASN A 67 10.39 7.07 3.17
N LEU A 68 11.05 7.17 2.01
CA LEU A 68 10.40 7.66 0.79
C LEU A 68 9.30 6.69 0.34
N ARG A 69 9.54 5.39 0.43
CA ARG A 69 8.54 4.36 0.14
C ARG A 69 7.33 4.48 1.06
N LEU A 70 7.53 4.54 2.37
CA LEU A 70 6.46 4.69 3.36
C LEU A 70 5.67 5.98 3.15
N LYS A 71 6.33 7.08 2.78
CA LYS A 71 5.67 8.34 2.45
C LYS A 71 4.77 8.22 1.21
N ASN A 72 5.25 7.54 0.16
CA ASN A 72 4.45 7.28 -1.04
C ASN A 72 3.25 6.36 -0.76
N GLU A 73 3.45 5.32 0.07
CA GLU A 73 2.36 4.44 0.51
C GLU A 73 1.28 5.21 1.30
N LEU A 74 1.70 6.13 2.17
CA LEU A 74 0.79 6.99 2.91
C LEU A 74 -0.01 7.91 1.98
N ASP A 75 0.65 8.58 1.04
CA ASP A 75 -0.02 9.50 0.12
C ASP A 75 -0.96 8.78 -0.85
N GLU A 76 -0.64 7.54 -1.21
CA GLU A 76 -1.53 6.70 -2.00
C GLU A 76 -2.75 6.21 -1.19
N ALA A 77 -2.56 5.80 0.05
CA ALA A 77 -3.67 5.46 0.94
C ALA A 77 -4.63 6.64 1.12
N LYS A 78 -4.11 7.88 1.24
CA LYS A 78 -4.94 9.10 1.25
C LYS A 78 -5.71 9.28 -0.05
N SER A 79 -5.07 9.10 -1.21
CA SER A 79 -5.72 9.22 -2.52
C SER A 79 -6.85 8.19 -2.67
N GLN A 80 -6.61 6.94 -2.28
CA GLN A 80 -7.62 5.87 -2.30
C GLN A 80 -8.82 6.19 -1.41
N LEU A 81 -8.58 6.78 -0.24
CA LEU A 81 -9.64 7.26 0.67
C LEU A 81 -10.51 8.33 0.02
N VAL A 82 -9.92 9.31 -0.67
CA VAL A 82 -10.66 10.36 -1.40
C VAL A 82 -11.50 9.75 -2.53
N VAL A 83 -10.93 8.82 -3.31
CA VAL A 83 -11.69 8.14 -4.38
C VAL A 83 -12.84 7.31 -3.81
N ALA A 84 -12.63 6.61 -2.70
CA ALA A 84 -13.67 5.85 -2.04
C ALA A 84 -14.81 6.76 -1.54
N ASP A 85 -14.48 7.91 -0.94
CA ASP A 85 -15.47 8.89 -0.49
C ASP A 85 -16.30 9.45 -1.66
N LEU A 86 -15.64 9.85 -2.76
CA LEU A 86 -16.33 10.33 -3.97
C LEU A 86 -17.23 9.25 -4.57
N LYS A 87 -16.78 7.98 -4.56
CA LYS A 87 -17.58 6.86 -5.08
C LYS A 87 -18.82 6.61 -4.23
N VAL A 88 -18.67 6.60 -2.91
CA VAL A 88 -19.81 6.46 -1.98
C VAL A 88 -20.79 7.63 -2.14
N GLN A 89 -20.31 8.86 -2.28
CA GLN A 89 -21.18 10.01 -2.55
C GLN A 89 -21.96 9.85 -3.86
N ASN A 90 -21.30 9.38 -4.92
CA ASN A 90 -21.95 9.14 -6.20
C ASN A 90 -23.01 8.02 -6.10
N ASP A 91 -22.69 6.92 -5.42
CA ASP A 91 -23.63 5.81 -5.23
C ASP A 91 -24.87 6.26 -4.43
N ILE A 92 -24.67 7.06 -3.37
CA ILE A 92 -25.76 7.69 -2.60
C ILE A 92 -26.62 8.60 -3.50
N MET A 93 -25.99 9.39 -4.37
CA MET A 93 -26.73 10.25 -5.31
C MET A 93 -27.56 9.44 -6.30
N ILE A 94 -27.04 8.32 -6.81
CA ILE A 94 -27.75 7.43 -7.73
C ILE A 94 -28.95 6.79 -7.04
N GLU A 95 -28.77 6.23 -5.84
CA GLU A 95 -29.87 5.61 -5.10
C GLU A 95 -30.94 6.64 -4.70
N LYS A 96 -30.54 7.86 -4.34
CA LYS A 96 -31.47 8.96 -4.09
C LYS A 96 -32.31 9.30 -5.33
N ARG A 97 -31.70 9.30 -6.52
CA ARG A 97 -32.41 9.54 -7.78
C ARG A 97 -33.41 8.42 -8.07
N LYS A 98 -33.01 7.16 -7.95
CA LYS A 98 -33.91 6.00 -8.14
C LYS A 98 -35.10 6.05 -7.18
N ALA A 99 -34.86 6.32 -5.91
CA ALA A 99 -35.93 6.47 -4.92
C ALA A 99 -36.90 7.61 -5.29
N GLN A 100 -36.39 8.73 -5.82
CA GLN A 100 -37.24 9.83 -6.30
C GLN A 100 -38.07 9.44 -7.53
N GLU A 101 -37.49 8.68 -8.47
CA GLU A 101 -38.20 8.16 -9.65
C GLU A 101 -39.30 7.15 -9.27
N GLU A 102 -39.03 6.26 -8.29
CA GLU A 102 -40.03 5.33 -7.75
C GLU A 102 -41.17 6.07 -7.04
N ILE A 103 -40.85 7.07 -6.19
CA ILE A 103 -41.86 7.90 -5.54
C ILE A 103 -42.73 8.61 -6.59
N ALA A 104 -42.14 9.17 -7.64
CA ALA A 104 -42.87 9.84 -8.71
C ALA A 104 -43.80 8.86 -9.46
N SER A 105 -43.32 7.65 -9.74
CA SER A 105 -44.11 6.59 -10.39
C SER A 105 -45.28 6.15 -9.51
N LEU A 106 -45.05 5.96 -8.20
CA LEU A 106 -46.11 5.62 -7.24
C LEU A 106 -47.13 6.74 -7.10
N GLN A 107 -46.68 8.00 -7.06
CA GLN A 107 -47.58 9.16 -7.03
C GLN A 107 -48.46 9.22 -8.28
N GLN A 108 -47.91 8.90 -9.46
CA GLN A 108 -48.68 8.84 -10.71
C GLN A 108 -49.74 7.74 -10.65
N VAL A 109 -49.38 6.51 -10.25
CA VAL A 109 -50.34 5.40 -10.13
C VAL A 109 -51.46 5.72 -9.14
N ILE A 110 -51.12 6.33 -8.00
CA ILE A 110 -52.13 6.79 -7.03
C ILE A 110 -53.05 7.82 -7.66
N HIS A 111 -52.50 8.79 -8.39
CA HIS A 111 -53.29 9.82 -9.06
C HIS A 111 -54.27 9.20 -10.08
N GLU A 112 -53.77 8.34 -10.97
CA GLU A 112 -54.58 7.62 -11.96
C GLU A 112 -55.68 6.78 -11.30
N THR A 113 -55.37 6.06 -10.21
CA THR A 113 -56.35 5.26 -9.45
C THR A 113 -57.43 6.15 -8.81
N VAL A 114 -57.05 7.31 -8.28
CA VAL A 114 -57.99 8.28 -7.69
C VAL A 114 -58.88 8.90 -8.77
N GLU A 115 -58.34 9.22 -9.94
CA GLU A 115 -59.12 9.74 -11.06
C GLU A 115 -60.11 8.69 -11.59
N GLU A 116 -59.67 7.44 -11.77
CA GLU A 116 -60.52 6.34 -12.23
C GLU A 116 -61.65 6.04 -11.25
N SER A 117 -61.34 6.00 -9.95
CA SER A 117 -62.36 5.81 -8.91
C SER A 117 -63.32 7.00 -8.79
N SER A 118 -62.84 8.23 -9.01
CA SER A 118 -63.68 9.43 -9.11
C SER A 118 -64.63 9.38 -10.32
N CYS A 119 -64.12 8.97 -11.49
CA CYS A 119 -64.92 8.79 -12.70
C CYS A 119 -66.00 7.70 -12.49
N SER A 120 -65.61 6.54 -11.97
CA SER A 120 -66.52 5.44 -11.65
C SER A 120 -67.60 5.85 -10.64
N ARG A 121 -67.22 6.62 -9.60
CA ARG A 121 -68.17 7.16 -8.63
C ARG A 121 -69.19 8.09 -9.28
N LYS A 122 -68.76 8.99 -10.17
CA LYS A 122 -69.67 9.89 -10.92
C LYS A 122 -70.64 9.10 -11.79
N GLN A 123 -70.18 8.04 -12.46
CA GLN A 123 -71.05 7.16 -13.26
C GLN A 123 -72.10 6.46 -12.39
N LEU A 124 -71.71 5.89 -11.25
CA LEU A 124 -72.63 5.25 -10.31
C LEU A 124 -73.67 6.23 -9.75
N ILE A 125 -73.26 7.45 -9.39
CA ILE A 125 -74.20 8.49 -8.92
C ILE A 125 -75.24 8.82 -10.00
N ASN A 126 -74.81 8.95 -11.26
CA ASN A 126 -75.73 9.20 -12.37
C ASN A 126 -76.72 8.04 -12.58
N GLU A 127 -76.27 6.79 -12.49
CA GLU A 127 -77.17 5.63 -12.61
C GLU A 127 -78.15 5.53 -11.44
N VAL A 128 -77.70 5.78 -10.21
CA VAL A 128 -78.59 5.85 -9.04
C VAL A 128 -79.66 6.94 -9.23
N SER A 129 -79.29 8.12 -9.74
CA SER A 129 -80.25 9.19 -10.03
C SER A 129 -81.28 8.77 -11.09
N LYS A 130 -80.86 8.11 -12.18
CA LYS A 130 -81.79 7.58 -13.19
C LYS A 130 -82.75 6.55 -12.61
N LEU A 131 -82.25 5.63 -11.78
CA LEU A 131 -83.07 4.61 -11.11
C LEU A 131 -84.06 5.23 -10.12
N GLN A 132 -83.66 6.26 -9.37
CA GLN A 132 -84.55 7.00 -8.48
C GLN A 132 -85.69 7.70 -9.24
N VAL A 133 -85.39 8.30 -10.41
CA VAL A 133 -86.41 8.88 -11.29
C VAL A 133 -87.35 7.79 -11.82
N ALA A 134 -86.81 6.64 -12.24
CA ALA A 134 -87.62 5.52 -12.71
C ALA A 134 -88.52 4.95 -11.61
N LEU A 135 -87.99 4.79 -10.39
CA LEU A 135 -88.76 4.37 -9.21
C LEU A 135 -89.88 5.36 -8.87
N SER A 136 -89.60 6.67 -8.92
CA SER A 136 -90.62 7.70 -8.67
C SER A 136 -91.75 7.63 -9.70
N LYS A 137 -91.41 7.44 -10.99
CA LYS A 137 -92.40 7.24 -12.06
C LYS A 137 -93.23 5.97 -11.84
N LEU A 138 -92.58 4.85 -11.54
CA LEU A 138 -93.28 3.58 -11.25
C LEU A 138 -94.13 3.66 -9.98
N GLN A 139 -93.75 4.48 -9.01
CA GLN A 139 -94.55 4.75 -7.81
C GLN A 139 -95.78 5.62 -8.14
N GLU A 140 -95.63 6.65 -8.97
CA GLU A 140 -96.76 7.44 -9.50
C GLU A 140 -97.70 6.57 -10.34
N GLU A 141 -97.18 5.74 -11.23
CA GLU A 141 -97.96 4.79 -12.03
C GLU A 141 -98.67 3.76 -11.12
N ASN A 142 -98.01 3.23 -10.10
CA ASN A 142 -98.66 2.34 -9.12
C ASN A 142 -99.73 3.07 -8.30
N ALA A 143 -99.55 4.35 -7.96
CA ALA A 143 -100.54 5.14 -7.25
C ALA A 143 -101.77 5.42 -8.14
N LEU A 144 -101.56 5.71 -9.42
CA LEU A 144 -102.61 5.82 -10.44
C LEU A 144 -103.32 4.47 -10.64
N LEU A 145 -102.59 3.37 -10.78
CA LEU A 145 -103.19 2.04 -10.93
C LEU A 145 -103.94 1.60 -9.67
N LYS A 146 -103.47 1.95 -8.47
CA LYS A 146 -104.19 1.70 -7.21
C LYS A 146 -105.45 2.53 -7.06
N THR A 147 -105.55 3.71 -7.67
CA THR A 147 -106.79 4.51 -7.71
C THR A 147 -107.78 3.99 -8.75
N HIS A 148 -107.32 3.21 -9.73
CA HIS A 148 -108.14 2.52 -10.73
C HIS A 148 -108.53 1.07 -10.37
N LEU A 149 -108.09 0.53 -9.22
CA LEU A 149 -108.47 -0.81 -8.73
C LEU A 149 -109.68 -0.72 -7.78
N PRO A 150 -110.78 -1.48 -8.02
CA PRO A 150 -111.95 -1.48 -7.14
C PRO A 150 -111.61 -2.09 -5.77
N ARG A 151 -112.06 -1.43 -4.69
CA ARG A 151 -112.19 -2.03 -3.37
C ARG A 151 -113.44 -2.93 -3.38
N ASP A 152 -113.20 -4.24 -3.51
CA ASP A 152 -113.91 -5.41 -2.93
C ASP A 152 -114.10 -6.58 -3.91
N PRO A 153 -114.01 -7.85 -3.42
CA PRO A 153 -113.84 -9.05 -4.25
C PRO A 153 -115.18 -9.71 -4.64
N PRO A 154 -115.19 -10.59 -5.66
CA PRO A 154 -115.78 -11.92 -5.42
C PRO A 154 -115.13 -13.10 -6.18
N ALA A 155 -115.66 -14.27 -5.80
CA ALA A 155 -115.31 -15.67 -6.05
C ALA A 155 -115.37 -16.22 -7.49
N ASP A 156 -114.81 -17.43 -7.62
CA ASP A 156 -114.90 -18.48 -8.65
C ASP A 156 -113.97 -18.42 -9.90
N GLY A 157 -113.23 -19.53 -10.12
CA GLY A 157 -112.05 -19.73 -10.98
C GLY A 157 -112.28 -19.80 -12.52
N PRO A 158 -111.38 -20.36 -13.37
CA PRO A 158 -110.26 -21.30 -13.12
C PRO A 158 -108.88 -20.91 -13.77
N GLN A 159 -107.89 -21.78 -13.57
CA GLN A 159 -106.47 -21.68 -13.92
C GLN A 159 -106.11 -21.37 -15.38
N ILE A 160 -105.10 -20.52 -15.61
CA ILE A 160 -104.19 -20.58 -16.78
C ILE A 160 -102.75 -20.21 -16.36
N SER A 161 -101.82 -21.10 -16.69
CA SER A 161 -100.38 -21.06 -16.49
C SER A 161 -99.66 -20.12 -17.46
N LEU A 162 -98.61 -19.43 -16.99
CA LEU A 162 -97.71 -18.62 -17.84
C LEU A 162 -96.26 -19.11 -17.68
N SER A 163 -96.03 -20.35 -18.11
CA SER A 163 -94.72 -21.00 -18.22
C SER A 163 -94.11 -20.90 -19.63
N THR A 164 -94.42 -19.85 -20.42
CA THR A 164 -94.05 -19.81 -21.85
C THR A 164 -93.47 -18.49 -22.36
N VAL A 165 -92.92 -17.62 -21.51
CA VAL A 165 -92.13 -16.48 -22.01
C VAL A 165 -90.82 -16.35 -21.24
N THR A 166 -89.93 -17.32 -21.44
CA THR A 166 -88.56 -17.29 -20.89
C THR A 166 -87.50 -17.89 -21.82
N LYS A 167 -87.67 -17.87 -23.15
CA LYS A 167 -86.68 -18.53 -24.05
C LYS A 167 -86.21 -17.79 -25.30
N THR A 168 -86.28 -16.46 -25.37
CA THR A 168 -85.74 -15.77 -26.55
C THR A 168 -85.20 -14.36 -26.30
N LEU A 169 -84.20 -14.19 -25.42
CA LEU A 169 -83.32 -12.99 -25.46
C LEU A 169 -81.97 -13.14 -24.71
N ALA A 170 -81.49 -14.38 -24.53
CA ALA A 170 -80.14 -14.67 -24.06
C ALA A 170 -79.26 -15.15 -25.23
N ARG A 171 -78.85 -14.26 -26.15
CA ARG A 171 -77.78 -14.58 -27.12
C ARG A 171 -77.10 -13.43 -27.89
N LYS A 172 -77.00 -12.19 -27.39
CA LYS A 172 -76.31 -11.16 -28.18
C LYS A 172 -75.69 -9.96 -27.45
N VAL A 173 -74.88 -10.17 -26.40
CA VAL A 173 -73.78 -9.23 -26.02
C VAL A 173 -72.66 -9.98 -25.28
N VAL A 174 -72.03 -10.95 -25.95
CA VAL A 174 -70.70 -11.48 -25.60
C VAL A 174 -69.95 -11.61 -26.92
N SER A 175 -69.40 -10.49 -27.41
CA SER A 175 -68.43 -10.46 -28.50
C SER A 175 -67.81 -9.06 -28.58
N GLN A 176 -66.89 -8.74 -27.67
CA GLN A 176 -65.85 -7.72 -27.85
C GLN A 176 -64.88 -7.71 -26.66
N LEU A 177 -64.15 -8.80 -26.47
CA LEU A 177 -62.86 -8.82 -25.78
C LEU A 177 -62.01 -9.88 -26.47
N GLY A 178 -61.20 -9.43 -27.43
CA GLY A 178 -60.18 -10.24 -28.08
C GLY A 178 -58.83 -9.92 -27.46
N ALA A 179 -58.35 -10.83 -26.64
CA ALA A 179 -56.93 -11.02 -26.38
C ALA A 179 -56.37 -11.91 -27.50
N ASP A 180 -55.27 -11.49 -28.14
CA ASP A 180 -54.17 -12.33 -28.64
C ASP A 180 -53.22 -11.55 -29.57
N SER A 181 -52.08 -11.10 -29.04
CA SER A 181 -50.80 -11.01 -29.77
C SER A 181 -49.66 -10.61 -28.83
N LEU A 182 -49.06 -11.61 -28.19
CA LEU A 182 -47.69 -11.57 -27.70
C LEU A 182 -46.86 -12.45 -28.61
N SER A 183 -46.03 -11.84 -29.47
CA SER A 183 -44.83 -12.46 -30.02
C SER A 183 -43.91 -11.37 -30.58
N LEU A 184 -42.88 -10.99 -29.82
CA LEU A 184 -41.69 -10.31 -30.34
C LEU A 184 -40.48 -10.99 -29.73
N GLY A 185 -39.80 -11.76 -30.57
CA GLY A 185 -38.55 -12.45 -30.29
C GLY A 185 -37.31 -11.55 -30.30
N PRO A 186 -36.12 -12.14 -30.07
CA PRO A 186 -34.92 -11.44 -29.64
C PRO A 186 -33.98 -11.10 -30.81
N ASP A 187 -34.22 -9.99 -31.52
CA ASP A 187 -33.34 -9.56 -32.63
C ASP A 187 -32.67 -8.17 -32.40
N ASN A 188 -32.70 -7.62 -31.18
CA ASN A 188 -32.18 -6.26 -30.93
C ASN A 188 -30.79 -6.19 -30.26
N LEU A 189 -30.12 -7.32 -30.03
CA LEU A 189 -28.80 -7.35 -29.36
C LEU A 189 -27.63 -7.46 -30.37
N GLU A 190 -27.85 -8.08 -31.53
CA GLU A 190 -26.80 -8.29 -32.54
C GLU A 190 -26.51 -7.02 -33.36
N GLU A 191 -27.51 -6.15 -33.56
CA GLU A 191 -27.36 -4.88 -34.29
C GLU A 191 -26.64 -3.80 -33.46
N SER A 192 -26.79 -3.85 -32.13
CA SER A 192 -26.10 -2.95 -31.20
C SER A 192 -24.60 -3.27 -31.10
N MET A 193 -24.23 -4.56 -31.12
CA MET A 193 -22.82 -5.00 -31.11
C MET A 193 -22.08 -4.71 -32.43
N ARG A 194 -22.78 -4.72 -33.57
CA ARG A 194 -22.19 -4.34 -34.88
C ARG A 194 -21.87 -2.84 -34.98
N LYS A 195 -22.67 -1.97 -34.36
CA LYS A 195 -22.40 -0.52 -34.30
C LYS A 195 -21.16 -0.20 -33.47
N VAL A 196 -21.01 -0.80 -32.28
CA VAL A 196 -19.84 -0.57 -31.42
C VAL A 196 -18.52 -1.03 -32.07
N LYS A 197 -18.54 -2.15 -32.80
CA LYS A 197 -17.35 -2.65 -33.52
C LYS A 197 -16.91 -1.75 -34.68
N LYS A 198 -17.84 -1.01 -35.29
CA LYS A 198 -17.57 -0.07 -36.38
C LYS A 198 -16.88 1.21 -35.90
N TYR A 199 -17.33 1.76 -34.77
CA TYR A 199 -16.72 2.96 -34.18
C TYR A 199 -15.29 2.73 -33.68
N ALA A 200 -14.99 1.56 -33.09
CA ALA A 200 -13.63 1.23 -32.65
C ALA A 200 -12.63 1.03 -33.81
N GLN A 201 -13.13 0.71 -35.01
CA GLN A 201 -12.30 0.45 -36.20
C GLN A 201 -12.01 1.74 -36.97
N GLU A 202 -12.96 2.68 -36.98
CA GLU A 202 -12.80 4.03 -37.55
C GLU A 202 -11.80 4.87 -36.74
N ASP A 203 -11.83 4.82 -35.40
CA ASP A 203 -10.88 5.55 -34.54
C ASP A 203 -9.42 5.07 -34.69
N ALA A 204 -9.21 3.77 -34.90
CA ALA A 204 -7.88 3.20 -35.11
C ALA A 204 -7.27 3.56 -36.48
N GLU A 205 -8.10 3.84 -37.48
CA GLU A 205 -7.68 4.22 -38.83
C GLU A 205 -7.36 5.72 -38.92
N VAL A 206 -8.12 6.56 -38.20
CA VAL A 206 -7.80 7.98 -38.02
C VAL A 206 -6.46 8.17 -37.31
N LEU A 207 -6.17 7.40 -36.25
CA LEU A 207 -4.88 7.46 -35.56
C LEU A 207 -3.71 7.01 -36.45
N ARG A 208 -3.89 5.99 -37.29
CA ARG A 208 -2.87 5.57 -38.27
C ARG A 208 -2.60 6.62 -39.33
N SER A 209 -3.62 7.38 -39.76
CA SER A 209 -3.46 8.46 -40.74
C SER A 209 -2.64 9.66 -40.25
N LEU A 210 -2.54 9.84 -38.92
CA LEU A 210 -1.79 10.94 -38.29
C LEU A 210 -0.37 10.54 -37.89
N VAL A 211 -0.15 9.29 -37.50
CA VAL A 211 1.16 8.83 -36.98
C VAL A 211 2.16 8.54 -38.10
N VAL A 212 1.73 7.94 -39.21
CA VAL A 212 2.62 7.55 -40.32
C VAL A 212 3.33 8.75 -40.98
N PRO A 213 2.65 9.89 -41.25
CA PRO A 213 3.32 11.07 -41.80
C PRO A 213 4.36 11.67 -40.83
N LEU A 214 4.09 11.62 -39.52
CA LEU A 214 5.02 12.12 -38.49
C LEU A 214 6.27 11.23 -38.37
N GLU A 215 6.13 9.92 -38.53
CA GLU A 215 7.27 9.00 -38.56
C GLU A 215 8.15 9.19 -39.81
N GLU A 216 7.55 9.48 -40.96
CA GLU A 216 8.26 9.81 -42.20
C GLU A 216 9.03 11.13 -42.10
N GLU A 217 8.44 12.18 -41.49
CA GLU A 217 9.12 13.45 -41.25
C GLU A 217 10.31 13.31 -40.29
N ILE A 218 10.17 12.51 -39.23
CA ILE A 218 11.27 12.25 -38.28
C ILE A 218 12.42 11.51 -38.99
N ASN A 219 12.13 10.57 -39.87
CA ASN A 219 13.17 9.85 -40.62
C ASN A 219 13.89 10.75 -41.64
N ALA A 220 13.16 11.62 -42.34
CA ALA A 220 13.76 12.60 -43.24
C ALA A 220 14.69 13.60 -42.52
N LEU A 221 14.33 14.01 -41.30
CA LEU A 221 15.17 14.87 -40.46
C LEU A 221 16.45 14.15 -39.98
N LYS A 222 16.36 12.87 -39.61
CA LYS A 222 17.52 12.05 -39.22
C LYS A 222 18.50 11.82 -40.37
N GLU A 223 18.02 11.76 -41.60
CA GLU A 223 18.85 11.55 -42.79
C GLU A 223 19.59 12.83 -43.21
N LYS A 224 18.92 13.99 -43.12
CA LYS A 224 19.56 15.29 -43.31
C LYS A 224 20.66 15.56 -42.29
N LEU A 225 20.44 15.19 -41.02
CA LEU A 225 21.45 15.36 -39.97
C LEU A 225 22.71 14.53 -40.24
N ARG A 226 22.56 13.30 -40.75
CA ARG A 226 23.69 12.44 -41.12
C ARG A 226 24.46 13.00 -42.33
N SER A 227 23.77 13.53 -43.33
CA SER A 227 24.41 14.17 -44.49
C SER A 227 25.24 15.39 -44.08
N THR A 228 24.75 16.21 -43.15
CA THR A 228 25.50 17.38 -42.66
C THR A 228 26.73 17.01 -41.85
N ASP A 229 26.68 15.88 -41.12
CA ASP A 229 27.81 15.39 -40.32
C ASP A 229 28.93 14.82 -41.22
N ASP A 230 28.56 14.11 -42.30
CA ASP A 230 29.51 13.59 -43.29
C ASP A 230 30.24 14.71 -44.07
N GLU A 231 29.55 15.83 -44.36
CA GLU A 231 30.17 17.00 -44.98
C GLU A 231 31.17 17.70 -44.05
N LEU A 232 30.88 17.74 -42.75
CA LEU A 232 31.77 18.29 -41.73
C LEU A 232 33.04 17.44 -41.58
N GLN A 233 32.91 16.12 -41.66
CA GLN A 233 34.02 15.18 -41.56
C GLN A 233 34.98 15.29 -42.77
N LYS A 234 34.44 15.48 -43.97
CA LYS A 234 35.23 15.72 -45.20
C LYS A 234 36.01 17.04 -45.15
N CYS A 235 35.43 18.10 -44.59
CA CYS A 235 36.15 19.37 -44.41
C CYS A 235 37.33 19.25 -43.43
N LYS A 236 37.20 18.39 -42.41
CA LYS A 236 38.27 18.10 -41.45
C LYS A 236 39.46 17.37 -42.09
N GLU A 237 39.20 16.45 -43.02
CA GLU A 237 40.27 15.70 -43.73
C GLU A 237 41.07 16.57 -44.72
N VAL A 238 40.44 17.59 -45.31
CA VAL A 238 41.11 18.52 -46.24
C VAL A 238 42.11 19.43 -45.51
N LEU A 239 41.84 19.78 -44.25
CA LEU A 239 42.72 20.62 -43.43
C LEU A 239 43.97 19.86 -42.93
N LEU A 240 43.90 18.54 -42.79
CA LEU A 240 45.01 17.70 -42.33
C LEU A 240 46.07 17.42 -43.41
N LYS A 241 45.71 17.51 -44.70
CA LYS A 241 46.63 17.23 -45.83
C LYS A 241 47.56 18.38 -46.20
N ARG A 242 47.41 19.57 -45.62
CA ARG A 242 48.17 20.78 -46.03
C ARG A 242 49.39 21.10 -45.16
N ARG A 243 49.75 20.27 -44.18
CA ARG A 243 50.77 20.59 -43.16
C ARG A 243 52.08 19.78 -43.28
N GLN A 244 52.52 19.44 -44.49
CA GLN A 244 53.83 18.82 -44.69
C GLN A 244 54.52 19.38 -45.94
N GLN A 245 55.36 20.42 -45.78
CA GLN A 245 56.51 20.73 -46.63
C GLN A 245 57.45 21.77 -45.96
N GLU A 246 58.66 21.27 -45.66
CA GLU A 246 60.00 21.80 -45.35
C GLU A 246 60.32 23.07 -44.50
N PRO A 247 61.40 23.01 -43.67
CA PRO A 247 61.98 24.13 -42.92
C PRO A 247 63.25 24.73 -43.58
N GLY A 248 63.42 26.05 -43.48
CA GLY A 248 64.65 26.76 -43.87
C GLY A 248 64.84 28.04 -43.06
N SER A 249 66.04 28.18 -42.52
CA SER A 249 66.49 29.09 -41.45
C SER A 249 66.65 30.57 -41.83
N PHE A 250 66.85 31.39 -40.79
CA PHE A 250 67.50 32.71 -40.68
C PHE A 250 66.59 33.88 -40.24
N GLU A 251 67.00 34.50 -39.13
CA GLU A 251 66.58 35.80 -38.60
C GLU A 251 67.77 36.80 -38.71
N PRO A 252 67.58 38.14 -38.54
CA PRO A 252 66.38 38.81 -38.04
C PRO A 252 65.91 40.05 -38.84
N SER A 253 64.66 40.44 -38.55
CA SER A 253 63.95 41.67 -38.93
C SER A 253 63.48 41.78 -40.39
N CYS A 254 62.36 41.13 -40.68
CA CYS A 254 61.56 41.38 -41.88
C CYS A 254 60.12 41.69 -41.46
N ASP A 255 59.59 42.85 -41.85
CA ASP A 255 58.22 43.27 -41.54
C ASP A 255 57.15 42.31 -42.08
N MET A 256 57.47 41.54 -43.12
CA MET A 256 56.61 40.44 -43.60
C MET A 256 56.63 39.25 -42.65
N CYS A 257 57.77 38.92 -42.04
CA CYS A 257 57.84 37.88 -41.01
C CYS A 257 57.09 38.31 -39.76
N ALA A 258 57.16 39.60 -39.35
CA ALA A 258 56.34 40.12 -38.25
C ALA A 258 54.83 40.04 -38.55
N ASN A 259 54.42 40.23 -39.82
CA ASN A 259 53.02 40.06 -40.24
C ASN A 259 52.61 38.56 -40.27
N TYR A 260 53.45 37.67 -40.78
CA TYR A 260 53.19 36.23 -40.75
C TYR A 260 53.20 35.68 -39.32
N GLU A 261 54.08 36.16 -38.44
CA GLU A 261 54.12 35.84 -37.02
C GLU A 261 52.87 36.39 -36.32
N ALA A 262 52.44 37.63 -36.63
CA ALA A 262 51.17 38.16 -36.14
C ALA A 262 49.95 37.37 -36.67
N GLN A 263 49.99 36.87 -37.91
CA GLN A 263 48.95 35.98 -38.45
C GLN A 263 49.00 34.59 -37.81
N LEU A 264 50.19 34.05 -37.53
CA LEU A 264 50.37 32.77 -36.86
C LEU A 264 49.84 32.86 -35.42
N VAL A 265 50.20 33.92 -34.69
CA VAL A 265 49.69 34.22 -33.35
C VAL A 265 48.17 34.37 -33.36
N LYS A 266 47.60 35.02 -34.39
CA LYS A 266 46.13 35.09 -34.55
C LYS A 266 45.52 33.70 -34.79
N VAL A 267 46.11 32.88 -35.66
CA VAL A 267 45.63 31.52 -35.95
C VAL A 267 45.76 30.63 -34.72
N GLU A 268 46.86 30.71 -33.98
CA GLU A 268 47.07 30.01 -32.71
C GLU A 268 46.09 30.47 -31.64
N ALA A 269 45.77 31.76 -31.56
CA ALA A 269 44.72 32.27 -30.68
C ALA A 269 43.35 31.70 -31.07
N THR A 270 43.01 31.69 -32.38
CA THR A 270 41.74 31.08 -32.85
C THR A 270 41.69 29.57 -32.63
N ALA A 271 42.82 28.86 -32.73
CA ALA A 271 42.89 27.43 -32.47
C ALA A 271 42.67 27.13 -30.98
N LYS A 272 43.28 27.91 -30.08
CA LYS A 272 43.03 27.82 -28.63
C LYS A 272 41.58 28.15 -28.27
N ASP A 273 40.99 29.15 -28.92
CA ASP A 273 39.57 29.48 -28.71
C ASP A 273 38.64 28.35 -29.19
N LEU A 274 38.94 27.72 -30.33
CA LEU A 274 38.18 26.56 -30.83
C LEU A 274 38.37 25.32 -29.95
N GLU A 275 39.58 25.06 -29.44
CA GLU A 275 39.84 24.00 -28.47
C GLU A 275 39.06 24.22 -27.17
N LYS A 276 39.00 25.47 -26.69
CA LYS A 276 38.17 25.84 -25.53
C LYS A 276 36.68 25.60 -25.80
N GLN A 277 36.17 26.04 -26.96
CA GLN A 277 34.78 25.81 -27.35
C GLN A 277 34.44 24.32 -27.47
N LEU A 278 35.38 23.51 -27.98
CA LEU A 278 35.21 22.06 -28.08
C LEU A 278 35.18 21.40 -26.70
N LEU A 279 36.07 21.80 -25.79
CA LEU A 279 36.07 21.34 -24.41
C LEU A 279 34.77 21.70 -23.68
N ASP A 280 34.29 22.94 -23.86
CA ASP A 280 33.03 23.40 -23.27
C ASP A 280 31.83 22.63 -23.87
N SER A 281 31.84 22.35 -25.17
CA SER A 281 30.82 21.53 -25.83
C SER A 281 30.83 20.07 -25.35
N GLN A 282 32.01 19.49 -25.12
CA GLN A 282 32.16 18.15 -24.55
C GLN A 282 31.64 18.08 -23.10
N ARG A 283 31.91 19.11 -22.29
CA ARG A 283 31.36 19.22 -20.93
C ARG A 283 29.83 19.30 -20.94
N MET A 284 29.27 20.12 -21.84
CA MET A 284 27.81 20.24 -22.00
C MET A 284 27.18 18.92 -22.44
N LEU A 285 27.81 18.20 -23.38
CA LEU A 285 27.35 16.88 -23.83
C LEU A 285 27.39 15.85 -22.69
N GLN A 286 28.45 15.88 -21.87
CA GLN A 286 28.57 14.99 -20.71
C GLN A 286 27.47 15.26 -19.68
N ALA A 287 27.20 16.53 -19.38
CA ALA A 287 26.10 16.93 -18.50
C ALA A 287 24.74 16.46 -19.03
N GLN A 288 24.46 16.64 -20.33
CA GLN A 288 23.23 16.16 -20.96
C GLN A 288 23.09 14.63 -20.93
N LYS A 289 24.20 13.88 -21.08
CA LYS A 289 24.19 12.41 -20.95
C LYS A 289 23.86 11.97 -19.53
N GLU A 290 24.42 12.65 -18.54
CA GLU A 290 24.13 12.37 -17.13
C GLU A 290 22.67 12.69 -16.79
N ASP A 291 22.13 13.78 -17.31
CA ASP A 291 20.72 14.13 -17.11
C ASP A 291 19.78 13.16 -17.83
N LEU A 292 20.12 12.73 -19.04
CA LEU A 292 19.36 11.68 -19.75
C LEU A 292 19.40 10.34 -18.99
N ALA A 293 20.55 9.97 -18.41
CA ALA A 293 20.67 8.75 -17.62
C ALA A 293 19.79 8.81 -16.36
N LYS A 294 19.77 9.96 -15.66
CA LYS A 294 18.87 10.17 -14.51
C LYS A 294 17.40 10.09 -14.93
N GLU A 295 17.02 10.66 -16.07
CA GLU A 295 15.65 10.61 -16.57
C GLU A 295 15.23 9.17 -16.93
N VAL A 296 16.13 8.38 -17.54
CA VAL A 296 15.85 6.96 -17.85
C VAL A 296 15.63 6.15 -16.57
N GLU A 297 16.48 6.32 -15.56
CA GLU A 297 16.32 5.63 -14.27
C GLU A 297 15.04 6.08 -13.56
N PHE A 298 14.75 7.38 -13.56
CA PHE A 298 13.50 7.91 -13.00
C PHE A 298 12.27 7.32 -13.71
N ARG A 299 12.29 7.27 -15.04
CA ARG A 299 11.19 6.67 -15.82
C ARG A 299 11.00 5.20 -15.48
N LYS A 300 12.10 4.45 -15.38
CA LYS A 300 12.06 3.03 -15.01
C LYS A 300 11.47 2.83 -13.62
N GLU A 301 11.89 3.60 -12.62
CA GLU A 301 11.32 3.55 -11.27
C GLU A 301 9.82 3.89 -11.26
N MET A 302 9.39 4.86 -12.08
CA MET A 302 7.97 5.22 -12.19
C MET A 302 7.14 4.13 -12.88
N GLU A 303 7.69 3.48 -13.93
CA GLU A 303 7.05 2.35 -14.60
C GLU A 303 6.93 1.12 -13.68
N GLU A 304 7.96 0.85 -12.86
CA GLU A 304 7.93 -0.23 -11.86
C GLU A 304 6.87 0.04 -10.79
N LYS A 305 6.82 1.25 -10.22
CA LYS A 305 5.79 1.65 -9.25
C LYS A 305 4.39 1.58 -9.85
N TRP A 306 4.22 2.05 -11.09
CA TRP A 306 2.94 1.98 -11.78
C TRP A 306 2.47 0.53 -11.97
N ASN A 307 3.38 -0.36 -12.39
CA ASN A 307 3.07 -1.78 -12.53
C ASN A 307 2.74 -2.45 -11.19
N GLU A 308 3.46 -2.12 -10.12
CA GLU A 308 3.16 -2.63 -8.78
C GLU A 308 1.76 -2.22 -8.33
N LYS A 309 1.40 -0.93 -8.48
CA LYS A 309 0.06 -0.43 -8.13
C LYS A 309 -1.04 -1.01 -9.01
N LYS A 310 -0.77 -1.19 -10.30
CA LYS A 310 -1.68 -1.87 -11.21
C LYS A 310 -1.97 -3.31 -10.73
N GLU A 311 -0.96 -4.07 -10.34
CA GLU A 311 -1.16 -5.45 -9.88
C GLU A 311 -1.85 -5.50 -8.51
N GLN A 312 -1.50 -4.61 -7.58
CA GLN A 312 -2.19 -4.46 -6.29
C GLN A 312 -3.69 -4.15 -6.49
N HIS A 313 -4.02 -3.20 -7.36
CA HIS A 313 -5.41 -2.87 -7.68
C HIS A 313 -6.14 -4.02 -8.37
N LYS A 314 -5.47 -4.74 -9.27
CA LYS A 314 -6.05 -5.91 -9.93
C LYS A 314 -6.40 -7.00 -8.92
N ILE A 315 -5.52 -7.28 -7.95
CA ILE A 315 -5.80 -8.21 -6.85
C ILE A 315 -6.99 -7.70 -6.02
N LYS A 316 -7.01 -6.41 -5.66
CA LYS A 316 -8.09 -5.84 -4.86
C LYS A 316 -9.45 -5.89 -5.57
N VAL A 317 -9.48 -5.62 -6.87
CA VAL A 317 -10.68 -5.75 -7.69
C VAL A 317 -11.15 -7.21 -7.74
N ALA A 318 -10.24 -8.18 -7.87
CA ALA A 318 -10.59 -9.59 -7.84
C ALA A 318 -11.19 -9.99 -6.48
N GLU A 319 -10.59 -9.58 -5.37
CA GLU A 319 -11.14 -9.82 -4.01
C GLU A 319 -12.53 -9.20 -3.83
N LEU A 320 -12.70 -7.93 -4.23
CA LEU A 320 -13.98 -7.24 -4.13
C LEU A 320 -15.05 -7.89 -5.02
N THR A 321 -14.65 -8.41 -6.18
CA THR A 321 -15.55 -9.13 -7.09
C THR A 321 -16.02 -10.44 -6.46
N VAL A 322 -15.11 -11.22 -5.88
CA VAL A 322 -15.46 -12.48 -5.20
C VAL A 322 -16.37 -12.21 -4.00
N THR A 323 -16.03 -11.25 -3.14
CA THR A 323 -16.85 -10.90 -1.98
C THR A 323 -18.25 -10.40 -2.37
N SER A 324 -18.35 -9.58 -3.43
CA SER A 324 -19.63 -9.13 -3.98
C SER A 324 -20.47 -10.31 -4.51
N GLN A 325 -19.87 -11.23 -5.26
CA GLN A 325 -20.54 -12.43 -5.76
C GLN A 325 -21.03 -13.33 -4.61
N THR A 326 -20.21 -13.55 -3.58
CA THR A 326 -20.61 -14.31 -2.39
C THR A 326 -21.77 -13.62 -1.66
N ALA A 327 -21.73 -12.30 -1.49
CA ALA A 327 -22.81 -11.55 -0.87
C ALA A 327 -24.12 -11.66 -1.67
N GLN A 328 -24.05 -11.61 -3.01
CA GLN A 328 -25.21 -11.80 -3.88
C GLN A 328 -25.81 -13.20 -3.75
N LEU A 329 -24.97 -14.24 -3.71
CA LEU A 329 -25.43 -15.63 -3.53
C LEU A 329 -26.11 -15.81 -2.16
N ASN A 330 -25.51 -15.28 -1.10
CA ASN A 330 -26.09 -15.33 0.24
C ASN A 330 -27.44 -14.59 0.30
N LEU A 331 -27.56 -13.43 -0.36
CA LEU A 331 -28.82 -12.70 -0.44
C LEU A 331 -29.91 -13.50 -1.17
N LEU A 332 -29.55 -14.18 -2.27
CA LEU A 332 -30.46 -15.06 -3.01
C LEU A 332 -30.94 -16.24 -2.16
N GLU A 333 -30.04 -16.86 -1.39
CA GLU A 333 -30.38 -17.93 -0.47
C GLU A 333 -31.30 -17.46 0.66
N ILE A 334 -31.00 -16.31 1.26
CA ILE A 334 -31.85 -15.70 2.30
C ILE A 334 -33.24 -15.37 1.73
N LYS A 335 -33.34 -14.83 0.51
CA LYS A 335 -34.65 -14.58 -0.13
C LYS A 335 -35.44 -15.87 -0.33
N LYS A 336 -34.79 -16.92 -0.84
CA LYS A 336 -35.44 -18.22 -1.07
C LYS A 336 -35.93 -18.85 0.23
N THR A 337 -35.11 -18.81 1.29
CA THR A 337 -35.50 -19.35 2.61
C THR A 337 -36.62 -18.54 3.23
N PHE A 338 -36.59 -17.21 3.12
CA PHE A 338 -37.68 -16.35 3.55
C PHE A 338 -39.00 -16.67 2.83
N GLU A 339 -38.99 -16.78 1.50
CA GLU A 339 -40.17 -17.15 0.72
C GLU A 339 -40.72 -18.54 1.10
N GLN A 340 -39.84 -19.49 1.41
CA GLN A 340 -40.24 -20.81 1.87
C GLN A 340 -40.91 -20.77 3.24
N VAL A 341 -40.32 -20.02 4.19
CA VAL A 341 -40.90 -19.83 5.53
C VAL A 341 -42.24 -19.10 5.42
N GLN A 342 -42.32 -18.05 4.60
CA GLN A 342 -43.56 -17.31 4.38
C GLN A 342 -44.67 -18.21 3.81
N ARG A 343 -44.36 -19.07 2.82
CA ARG A 343 -45.30 -20.05 2.28
C ARG A 343 -45.76 -21.05 3.35
N SER A 344 -44.82 -21.63 4.09
CA SER A 344 -45.13 -22.59 5.16
C SER A 344 -46.03 -21.97 6.24
N VAL A 345 -45.72 -20.75 6.71
CA VAL A 345 -46.55 -20.04 7.69
C VAL A 345 -47.94 -19.73 7.14
N SER A 346 -48.03 -19.32 5.87
CA SER A 346 -49.32 -19.04 5.21
C SER A 346 -50.18 -20.29 5.06
N GLU A 347 -49.57 -21.43 4.75
CA GLU A 347 -50.24 -22.73 4.68
C GLU A 347 -50.77 -23.16 6.06
N GLU A 348 -49.95 -23.05 7.11
CA GLU A 348 -50.38 -23.36 8.47
C GLU A 348 -51.50 -22.42 8.94
N LEU A 349 -51.42 -21.13 8.63
CA LEU A 349 -52.49 -20.18 8.94
C LEU A 349 -53.80 -20.54 8.22
N CYS A 350 -53.71 -20.99 6.96
CA CYS A 350 -54.85 -21.43 6.18
C CYS A 350 -55.48 -22.70 6.78
N LYS A 351 -54.66 -23.69 7.18
CA LYS A 351 -55.13 -24.91 7.87
C LYS A 351 -55.84 -24.57 9.18
N LEU A 352 -55.24 -23.71 10.02
CA LEU A 352 -55.83 -23.27 11.28
C LEU A 352 -57.15 -22.52 11.06
N THR A 353 -57.21 -21.67 10.03
CA THR A 353 -58.43 -20.91 9.69
C THR A 353 -59.56 -21.85 9.27
N ARG A 354 -59.28 -22.82 8.39
CA ARG A 354 -60.25 -23.85 7.98
C ARG A 354 -60.70 -24.70 9.17
N GLY A 355 -59.76 -25.18 9.99
CA GLY A 355 -60.07 -25.96 11.19
C GLY A 355 -60.96 -25.19 12.18
N ARG A 356 -60.70 -23.90 12.38
CA ARG A 356 -61.57 -23.03 13.19
C ARG A 356 -62.98 -22.95 12.62
N GLU A 357 -63.12 -22.76 11.31
CA GLU A 357 -64.41 -22.68 10.63
C GLU A 357 -65.19 -24.01 10.67
N ASP A 358 -64.49 -25.14 10.51
CA ASP A 358 -65.08 -26.48 10.67
C ASP A 358 -65.62 -26.69 12.08
N VAL A 359 -64.82 -26.38 13.11
CA VAL A 359 -65.25 -26.48 14.51
C VAL A 359 -66.44 -25.56 14.79
N GLN A 360 -66.43 -24.33 14.25
CA GLN A 360 -67.54 -23.41 14.40
C GLN A 360 -68.82 -23.93 13.74
N ARG A 361 -68.73 -24.53 12.55
CA ARG A 361 -69.88 -25.19 11.91
C ARG A 361 -70.42 -26.36 12.73
N HIS A 362 -69.55 -27.21 13.26
CA HIS A 362 -69.95 -28.32 14.13
C HIS A 362 -70.62 -27.83 15.42
N LEU A 363 -70.07 -26.78 16.03
CA LEU A 363 -70.66 -26.19 17.24
C LEU A 363 -72.08 -25.68 16.99
N ILE A 364 -72.30 -24.97 15.87
CA ILE A 364 -73.62 -24.49 15.47
C ILE A 364 -74.58 -25.66 15.22
N ALA A 365 -74.12 -26.71 14.50
CA ALA A 365 -74.93 -27.88 14.22
C ALA A 365 -75.35 -28.61 15.52
N LEU A 366 -74.41 -28.81 16.46
CA LEU A 366 -74.69 -29.42 17.75
C LEU A 366 -75.63 -28.57 18.61
N GLN A 367 -75.51 -27.24 18.56
CA GLN A 367 -76.45 -26.35 19.24
C GLN A 367 -77.87 -26.52 18.68
N MET A 368 -78.02 -26.53 17.35
CA MET A 368 -79.32 -26.75 16.71
C MET A 368 -79.90 -28.12 17.03
N GLU A 369 -79.07 -29.16 17.06
CA GLU A 369 -79.52 -30.52 17.38
C GLU A 369 -79.94 -30.64 18.85
N ASN A 370 -79.20 -30.03 19.78
CA ASN A 370 -79.60 -29.97 21.19
C ASN A 370 -80.92 -29.22 21.38
N GLU A 371 -81.11 -28.07 20.73
CA GLU A 371 -82.38 -27.33 20.79
C GLU A 371 -83.54 -28.18 20.23
N ASN A 372 -83.30 -28.91 19.14
CA ASN A 372 -84.28 -29.79 18.53
C ASN A 372 -84.61 -30.99 19.43
N LEU A 373 -83.61 -31.64 20.01
CA LEU A 373 -83.78 -32.77 20.93
C LEU A 373 -84.49 -32.35 22.22
N VAL A 374 -84.11 -31.22 22.81
CA VAL A 374 -84.79 -30.65 23.98
C VAL A 374 -86.25 -30.32 23.62
N GLY A 375 -86.49 -29.71 22.46
CA GLY A 375 -87.83 -29.42 21.96
C GLY A 375 -88.69 -30.68 21.72
N LYS A 376 -88.12 -31.70 21.08
CA LYS A 376 -88.78 -33.00 20.85
C LYS A 376 -89.04 -33.73 22.16
N HIS A 377 -88.06 -33.81 23.05
CA HIS A 377 -88.20 -34.45 24.36
C HIS A 377 -89.27 -33.76 25.21
N SER A 378 -89.30 -32.42 25.23
CA SER A 378 -90.35 -31.65 25.91
C SER A 378 -91.74 -31.95 25.33
N LYS A 379 -91.88 -31.97 24.00
CA LYS A 379 -93.16 -32.27 23.34
C LYS A 379 -93.61 -33.71 23.61
N HIS A 380 -92.73 -34.69 23.45
CA HIS A 380 -93.05 -36.10 23.67
C HIS A 380 -93.33 -36.42 25.13
N SER A 381 -92.60 -35.78 26.06
CA SER A 381 -92.86 -35.88 27.50
C SER A 381 -94.23 -35.29 27.88
N GLN A 382 -94.60 -34.12 27.33
CA GLN A 382 -95.94 -33.56 27.54
C GLN A 382 -97.05 -34.45 26.94
N GLN A 383 -96.81 -35.00 25.74
CA GLN A 383 -97.76 -35.86 25.05
C GLN A 383 -98.02 -37.14 25.86
N LEU A 384 -96.97 -37.81 26.33
CA LEU A 384 -97.05 -38.99 27.20
C LEU A 384 -97.68 -38.71 28.57
N GLN A 385 -97.49 -37.51 29.13
CA GLN A 385 -98.15 -37.11 30.39
C GLN A 385 -99.63 -36.76 30.20
N SER A 386 -100.02 -36.32 29.00
CA SER A 386 -101.41 -35.96 28.66
C SER A 386 -102.27 -37.14 28.18
N GLU A 387 -101.63 -38.25 27.77
CA GLU A 387 -102.33 -39.45 27.34
C GLU A 387 -102.88 -40.22 28.55
N SER A 388 -104.20 -40.38 28.61
CA SER A 388 -104.86 -41.23 29.59
C SER A 388 -104.66 -42.70 29.23
N ILE A 389 -104.10 -43.50 30.14
CA ILE A 389 -103.93 -44.95 29.98
C ILE A 389 -105.32 -45.61 29.90
N ASN A 390 -105.78 -45.92 28.70
CA ASN A 390 -107.02 -46.66 28.46
C ASN A 390 -106.69 -48.12 28.13
N MET A 391 -107.22 -49.04 28.94
CA MET A 391 -107.09 -50.47 28.71
C MET A 391 -108.15 -50.90 27.67
N PRO A 392 -107.80 -51.57 26.57
CA PRO A 392 -108.76 -51.99 25.55
C PRO A 392 -109.83 -52.89 26.15
N ASN A 393 -111.10 -52.53 25.99
CA ASN A 393 -112.23 -53.28 26.57
C ASN A 393 -112.98 -54.12 25.53
N THR A 394 -112.58 -54.04 24.26
CA THR A 394 -113.15 -54.82 23.15
C THR A 394 -112.09 -55.53 22.32
N VAL A 395 -112.47 -56.66 21.69
CA VAL A 395 -111.57 -57.46 20.85
C VAL A 395 -111.09 -56.68 19.61
N GLU A 396 -111.90 -55.74 19.11
CA GLU A 396 -111.58 -54.89 17.96
C GLU A 396 -110.52 -53.83 18.34
N GLU A 397 -110.65 -53.18 19.50
CA GLU A 397 -109.63 -52.25 20.03
C GLU A 397 -108.30 -52.95 20.31
N LEU A 398 -108.35 -54.19 20.79
CA LEU A 398 -107.15 -55.00 20.98
C LEU A 398 -106.47 -55.33 19.65
N HIS A 399 -107.22 -55.74 18.62
CA HIS A 399 -106.66 -55.98 17.28
C HIS A 399 -106.02 -54.72 16.68
N MET A 400 -106.67 -53.57 16.82
CA MET A 400 -106.14 -52.29 16.36
C MET A 400 -104.84 -51.91 17.11
N SER A 401 -104.80 -52.13 18.42
CA SER A 401 -103.60 -51.91 19.24
C SER A 401 -102.45 -52.84 18.82
N LEU A 402 -102.75 -54.11 18.52
CA LEU A 402 -101.79 -55.12 18.10
C LEU A 402 -101.24 -54.84 16.69
N LEU A 403 -102.07 -54.32 15.79
CA LEU A 403 -101.65 -53.80 14.49
C LEU A 403 -100.71 -52.60 14.64
N LYS A 404 -101.05 -51.65 15.52
CA LYS A 404 -100.21 -50.48 15.81
C LYS A 404 -98.85 -50.88 16.38
N VAL A 405 -98.80 -51.81 17.34
CA VAL A 405 -97.54 -52.35 17.88
C VAL A 405 -96.74 -53.10 16.79
N ARG A 406 -97.39 -53.79 15.86
CA ARG A 406 -96.70 -54.40 14.71
C ARG A 406 -96.12 -53.36 13.76
N GLU A 407 -96.84 -52.28 13.49
CA GLU A 407 -96.37 -51.16 12.67
C GLU A 407 -95.17 -50.44 13.32
N ASP A 408 -95.23 -50.21 14.63
CA ASP A 408 -94.12 -49.66 15.42
C ASP A 408 -92.90 -50.60 15.39
N LEU A 409 -93.11 -51.92 15.49
CA LEU A 409 -92.03 -52.91 15.40
C LEU A 409 -91.39 -52.94 14.01
N ILE A 410 -92.18 -52.80 12.94
CA ILE A 410 -91.66 -52.69 11.57
C ILE A 410 -90.82 -51.42 11.45
N THR A 411 -91.32 -50.29 11.95
CA THR A 411 -90.60 -49.01 11.93
C THR A 411 -89.28 -49.09 12.72
N ALA A 412 -89.28 -49.74 13.88
CA ALA A 412 -88.09 -49.96 14.69
C ALA A 412 -87.06 -50.87 13.98
N LYS A 413 -87.51 -51.91 13.27
CA LYS A 413 -86.63 -52.77 12.47
C LYS A 413 -85.99 -52.02 11.30
N VAL A 414 -86.75 -51.22 10.57
CA VAL A 414 -86.20 -50.39 9.48
C VAL A 414 -85.18 -49.39 10.03
N ALA A 415 -85.46 -48.77 11.18
CA ALA A 415 -84.52 -47.87 11.83
C ALA A 415 -83.24 -48.59 12.29
N GLN A 416 -83.34 -49.84 12.76
CA GLN A 416 -82.20 -50.69 13.11
C GLN A 416 -81.33 -50.99 11.88
N GLU A 417 -81.93 -51.34 10.74
CA GLU A 417 -81.21 -51.60 9.49
C GLU A 417 -80.44 -50.36 9.01
N VAL A 418 -81.08 -49.18 9.04
CA VAL A 418 -80.43 -47.90 8.70
C VAL A 418 -79.28 -47.58 9.67
N ALA A 419 -79.45 -47.89 10.97
CA ALA A 419 -78.40 -47.70 11.96
C ALA A 419 -77.20 -48.65 11.72
N GLN A 420 -77.45 -49.90 11.29
CA GLN A 420 -76.39 -50.84 10.92
C GLN A 420 -75.61 -50.39 9.68
N GLU A 421 -76.29 -49.91 8.64
CA GLU A 421 -75.61 -49.35 7.45
C GLU A 421 -74.74 -48.14 7.82
N LYS A 422 -75.22 -47.30 8.74
CA LYS A 422 -74.44 -46.18 9.28
C LYS A 422 -73.24 -46.64 10.13
N GLU A 423 -73.36 -47.76 10.84
CA GLU A 423 -72.23 -48.34 11.56
C GLU A 423 -71.14 -48.84 10.59
N GLU A 424 -71.54 -49.52 9.51
CA GLU A 424 -70.60 -50.01 8.50
C GLU A 424 -69.84 -48.89 7.81
N THR A 425 -70.53 -47.80 7.45
CA THR A 425 -69.88 -46.61 6.87
C THR A 425 -68.89 -45.96 7.85
N LEU A 426 -69.26 -45.80 9.12
CA LEU A 426 -68.35 -45.29 10.14
C LEU A 426 -67.14 -46.22 10.38
N ARG A 427 -67.33 -47.55 10.32
CA ARG A 427 -66.22 -48.50 10.40
C ARG A 427 -65.24 -48.33 9.24
N TYR A 428 -65.75 -48.10 8.03
CA TYR A 428 -64.90 -47.81 6.87
C TYR A 428 -64.11 -46.52 7.06
N GLU A 429 -64.76 -45.44 7.50
CA GLU A 429 -64.10 -44.16 7.80
C GLU A 429 -63.00 -44.29 8.85
N VAL A 430 -63.25 -45.02 9.95
CA VAL A 430 -62.24 -45.27 10.99
C VAL A 430 -61.02 -46.02 10.43
N THR A 431 -61.24 -46.96 9.51
CA THR A 431 -60.17 -47.74 8.89
C THR A 431 -59.32 -46.85 7.98
N LEU A 432 -59.96 -46.02 7.16
CA LEU A 432 -59.29 -45.04 6.30
C LEU A 432 -58.45 -44.05 7.12
N LEU A 433 -59.00 -43.53 8.23
CA LEU A 433 -58.29 -42.62 9.12
C LEU A 433 -57.07 -43.29 9.78
N ARG A 434 -57.16 -44.58 10.12
CA ARG A 434 -56.01 -45.33 10.65
C ARG A 434 -54.90 -45.49 9.63
N GLU A 435 -55.23 -45.82 8.39
CA GLU A 435 -54.26 -45.91 7.30
C GLU A 435 -53.59 -44.57 7.03
N GLN A 436 -54.36 -43.47 7.05
CA GLN A 436 -53.83 -42.12 6.90
C GLN A 436 -52.85 -41.76 8.02
N MET A 437 -53.20 -42.08 9.28
CA MET A 437 -52.33 -41.87 10.44
C MET A 437 -51.02 -42.68 10.35
N GLU A 438 -51.10 -43.94 9.89
CA GLU A 438 -49.92 -44.79 9.74
C GLU A 438 -48.99 -44.26 8.63
N GLN A 439 -49.57 -43.82 7.51
CA GLN A 439 -48.81 -43.19 6.43
C GLN A 439 -48.12 -41.90 6.89
N GLU A 440 -48.82 -41.05 7.64
CA GLU A 440 -48.23 -39.84 8.22
C GLU A 440 -47.09 -40.16 9.20
N SER A 441 -47.24 -41.22 10.01
CA SER A 441 -46.19 -41.70 10.91
C SER A 441 -44.94 -42.14 10.15
N ARG A 442 -45.09 -42.87 9.04
CA ARG A 442 -43.95 -43.31 8.20
C ARG A 442 -43.20 -42.14 7.59
N VAL A 443 -43.93 -41.14 7.10
CA VAL A 443 -43.29 -39.91 6.56
C VAL A 443 -42.52 -39.18 7.66
N LYS A 444 -43.09 -39.03 8.86
CA LYS A 444 -42.40 -38.43 10.01
C LYS A 444 -41.14 -39.20 10.42
N GLU A 445 -41.15 -40.53 10.37
CA GLU A 445 -39.96 -41.33 10.65
C GLU A 445 -38.87 -41.13 9.59
N GLN A 446 -39.25 -41.04 8.31
CA GLN A 446 -38.33 -40.75 7.22
C GLN A 446 -37.70 -39.36 7.37
N ASP A 447 -38.49 -38.33 7.65
CA ASP A 447 -38.00 -36.96 7.87
C ASP A 447 -37.05 -36.91 9.08
N ASN A 448 -37.39 -37.60 10.17
CA ASN A 448 -36.51 -37.72 11.34
C ASN A 448 -35.18 -38.40 11.00
N ALA A 449 -35.17 -39.40 10.12
CA ALA A 449 -33.95 -40.05 9.68
C ALA A 449 -33.07 -39.10 8.86
N VAL A 450 -33.66 -38.31 7.95
CA VAL A 450 -32.95 -37.29 7.17
C VAL A 450 -32.33 -36.24 8.10
N LEU A 451 -33.11 -35.69 9.02
CA LEU A 451 -32.63 -34.69 9.98
C LEU A 451 -31.50 -35.23 10.88
N LYS A 452 -31.57 -36.50 11.31
CA LYS A 452 -30.48 -37.13 12.07
C LYS A 452 -29.18 -37.21 11.25
N ASN A 453 -29.27 -37.51 9.96
CA ASN A 453 -28.11 -37.55 9.07
C ASN A 453 -27.53 -36.15 8.82
N GLU A 454 -28.38 -35.13 8.69
CA GLU A 454 -27.94 -33.75 8.56
C GLU A 454 -27.24 -33.26 9.84
N ILE A 455 -27.80 -33.57 11.01
CA ILE A 455 -27.18 -33.28 12.31
C ILE A 455 -25.82 -33.98 12.45
N SER A 456 -25.68 -35.24 12.02
CA SER A 456 -24.40 -35.95 12.08
C SER A 456 -23.37 -35.36 11.12
N GLY A 457 -23.80 -34.92 9.93
CA GLY A 457 -22.97 -34.17 8.98
C GLY A 457 -22.46 -32.86 9.57
N LEU A 458 -23.37 -32.05 10.14
CA LEU A 458 -23.02 -30.78 10.79
C LEU A 458 -22.07 -30.96 11.98
N ARG A 459 -22.27 -32.00 12.81
CA ARG A 459 -21.34 -32.35 13.90
C ARG A 459 -19.94 -32.66 13.39
N THR A 460 -19.84 -33.44 12.31
CA THR A 460 -18.54 -33.77 11.71
C THR A 460 -17.83 -32.53 11.16
N GLN A 461 -18.57 -31.60 10.57
CA GLN A 461 -18.03 -30.32 10.13
C GLN A 461 -17.56 -29.46 11.31
N LEU A 462 -18.33 -29.40 12.40
CA LEU A 462 -17.94 -28.70 13.62
C LEU A 462 -16.65 -29.28 14.22
N ASP A 463 -16.52 -30.60 14.28
CA ASP A 463 -15.31 -31.28 14.76
C ASP A 463 -14.09 -31.00 13.87
N LYS A 464 -14.29 -30.78 12.57
CA LYS A 464 -13.22 -30.32 11.67
C LYS A 464 -12.81 -28.89 12.01
N TYR A 465 -13.76 -27.96 12.13
CA TYR A 465 -13.48 -26.57 12.50
C TYR A 465 -12.77 -26.44 13.85
N ILE A 466 -13.15 -27.24 14.85
CA ILE A 466 -12.48 -27.27 16.15
C ILE A 466 -11.02 -27.73 16.01
N ARG A 467 -10.75 -28.76 15.20
CA ARG A 467 -9.38 -29.23 14.94
C ARG A 467 -8.54 -28.17 14.23
N ASP A 468 -9.11 -27.52 13.22
CA ASP A 468 -8.43 -26.46 12.47
C ASP A 468 -8.12 -25.25 13.37
N HIS A 469 -9.06 -24.87 14.25
CA HIS A 469 -8.84 -23.81 15.26
C HIS A 469 -7.72 -24.16 16.24
N ARG A 470 -7.64 -25.41 16.72
CA ARG A 470 -6.53 -25.84 17.60
C ARG A 470 -5.18 -25.77 16.88
N ALA A 471 -5.13 -26.22 15.63
CA ALA A 471 -3.91 -26.15 14.82
C ALA A 471 -3.47 -24.70 14.55
N LEU A 472 -4.43 -23.77 14.41
CA LEU A 472 -4.14 -22.35 14.27
C LEU A 472 -3.54 -21.78 15.58
N ALA A 473 -4.14 -22.09 16.73
CA ALA A 473 -3.66 -21.64 18.04
C ALA A 473 -2.22 -22.14 18.33
N GLU A 474 -1.89 -23.38 17.96
CA GLU A 474 -0.52 -23.91 18.08
C GLU A 474 0.48 -23.15 17.20
N LYS A 475 0.05 -22.68 16.01
CA LYS A 475 0.90 -21.87 15.13
C LYS A 475 1.07 -20.45 15.67
N GLU A 476 0.04 -19.84 16.22
CA GLU A 476 0.11 -18.53 16.88
C GLU A 476 1.08 -18.55 18.06
N GLU A 477 1.04 -19.60 18.90
CA GLU A 477 1.99 -19.74 20.01
C GLU A 477 3.44 -19.96 19.52
N LYS A 478 3.64 -20.64 18.39
CA LYS A 478 4.96 -20.75 17.75
C LYS A 478 5.44 -19.42 17.19
N LEU A 479 4.55 -18.63 16.59
CA LEU A 479 4.85 -17.28 16.10
C LEU A 479 5.29 -16.37 17.26
N ASP A 480 4.54 -16.33 18.35
CA ASP A 480 4.88 -15.53 19.54
C ASP A 480 6.25 -15.91 20.14
N ARG A 481 6.58 -17.23 20.16
CA ARG A 481 7.92 -17.69 20.55
C ARG A 481 9.02 -17.18 19.63
N LEU A 482 8.80 -17.24 18.31
CA LEU A 482 9.77 -16.78 17.32
C LEU A 482 9.94 -15.26 17.33
N GLU A 483 8.86 -14.51 17.54
CA GLU A 483 8.90 -13.05 17.69
C GLU A 483 9.71 -12.63 18.92
N LYS A 484 9.53 -13.33 20.06
CA LYS A 484 10.36 -13.10 21.25
C LYS A 484 11.84 -13.38 21.00
N GLN A 485 12.17 -14.47 20.33
CA GLN A 485 13.55 -14.79 19.97
C GLN A 485 14.16 -13.75 19.03
N LEU A 486 13.39 -13.26 18.05
CA LEU A 486 13.84 -12.19 17.16
C LEU A 486 14.13 -10.90 17.92
N LEU A 487 13.29 -10.54 18.90
CA LEU A 487 13.47 -9.35 19.71
C LEU A 487 14.73 -9.43 20.59
N GLU A 488 15.03 -10.61 21.12
CA GLU A 488 16.25 -10.87 21.90
C GLU A 488 17.50 -10.75 21.02
N ILE A 489 17.50 -11.38 19.83
CA ILE A 489 18.60 -11.26 18.86
C ILE A 489 18.78 -9.81 18.39
N GLN A 490 17.70 -9.06 18.18
CA GLN A 490 17.78 -7.63 17.82
C GLN A 490 18.43 -6.80 18.92
N LYS A 491 18.14 -7.11 20.19
CA LYS A 491 18.78 -6.45 21.33
C LYS A 491 20.27 -6.76 21.39
N GLU A 492 20.65 -8.04 21.27
CA GLU A 492 22.05 -8.46 21.22
C GLU A 492 22.80 -7.80 20.07
N LYS A 493 22.19 -7.71 18.88
CA LYS A 493 22.77 -6.99 17.73
C LYS A 493 23.01 -5.52 18.07
N LYS A 494 22.06 -4.84 18.69
CA LYS A 494 22.18 -3.42 19.05
C LYS A 494 23.31 -3.20 20.06
N ASP A 495 23.42 -4.07 21.06
CA ASP A 495 24.48 -3.98 22.07
C ASP A 495 25.86 -4.24 21.43
N ALA A 496 25.96 -5.19 20.49
CA ALA A 496 27.16 -5.42 19.70
C ALA A 496 27.53 -4.23 18.80
N ASP A 497 26.56 -3.60 18.14
CA ASP A 497 26.77 -2.40 17.31
C ASP A 497 27.31 -1.24 18.15
N LEU A 498 26.79 -1.04 19.37
CA LEU A 498 27.30 -0.02 20.30
C LEU A 498 28.75 -0.31 20.70
N ALA A 499 29.07 -1.55 21.08
CA ALA A 499 30.43 -1.95 21.42
C ALA A 499 31.40 -1.75 20.25
N ILE A 500 30.97 -2.06 19.02
CA ILE A 500 31.74 -1.80 17.80
C ILE A 500 32.00 -0.31 17.65
N THR A 501 30.99 0.56 17.81
CA THR A 501 31.18 2.02 17.69
C THR A 501 32.15 2.58 18.74
N GLU A 502 32.11 2.08 19.97
CA GLU A 502 33.02 2.49 21.04
C GLU A 502 34.46 2.07 20.74
N LEU A 503 34.69 0.81 20.38
CA LEU A 503 36.02 0.31 19.98
C LEU A 503 36.57 1.11 18.81
N ARG A 504 35.72 1.47 17.86
CA ARG A 504 36.06 2.29 16.71
C ARG A 504 36.47 3.70 17.11
N GLN A 505 35.78 4.33 18.05
CA GLN A 505 36.18 5.64 18.56
C GLN A 505 37.51 5.55 19.31
N ARG A 506 37.72 4.48 20.08
CA ARG A 506 38.99 4.24 20.79
C ARG A 506 40.16 4.07 19.83
N VAL A 507 39.98 3.31 18.75
CA VAL A 507 40.99 3.16 17.69
C VAL A 507 41.35 4.52 17.09
N MET A 508 40.37 5.37 16.80
CA MET A 508 40.64 6.70 16.23
C MET A 508 41.43 7.60 17.18
N SER A 509 41.10 7.58 18.49
CA SER A 509 41.85 8.31 19.51
C SER A 509 43.31 7.85 19.57
N LEU A 510 43.52 6.53 19.65
CA LEU A 510 44.87 5.96 19.72
C LEU A 510 45.66 6.22 18.43
N GLN A 511 44.98 6.25 17.29
CA GLN A 511 45.61 6.58 16.01
C GLN A 511 46.10 8.03 15.99
N GLN A 512 45.28 8.97 16.48
CA GLN A 512 45.67 10.37 16.59
C GLN A 512 46.82 10.58 17.59
N GLU A 513 46.79 9.88 18.73
CA GLU A 513 47.89 9.88 19.70
C GLU A 513 49.20 9.34 19.09
N LEU A 514 49.11 8.29 18.26
CA LEU A 514 50.26 7.75 17.55
C LEU A 514 50.81 8.73 16.51
N ASP A 515 49.94 9.33 15.69
CA ASP A 515 50.33 10.27 14.63
C ASP A 515 51.02 11.52 15.21
N THR A 516 50.49 12.03 16.33
CA THR A 516 51.09 13.16 17.05
C THR A 516 52.45 12.78 17.65
N SER A 517 52.56 11.59 18.26
CA SER A 517 53.84 11.08 18.76
C SER A 517 54.87 10.90 17.64
N GLU A 518 54.46 10.34 16.49
CA GLU A 518 55.32 10.16 15.32
C GLU A 518 55.80 11.52 14.75
N ALA A 519 54.91 12.52 14.69
CA ALA A 519 55.27 13.87 14.26
C ALA A 519 56.31 14.51 15.20
N VAL A 520 56.11 14.41 16.52
CA VAL A 520 57.06 14.91 17.52
C VAL A 520 58.42 14.22 17.39
N GLN A 521 58.44 12.90 17.19
CA GLN A 521 59.68 12.16 16.98
C GLN A 521 60.40 12.59 15.70
N LYS A 522 59.68 12.79 14.59
CA LYS A 522 60.25 13.31 13.33
C LYS A 522 60.88 14.69 13.53
N ASP A 523 60.21 15.57 14.25
CA ASP A 523 60.73 16.90 14.57
C ASP A 523 61.98 16.83 15.45
N PHE A 524 62.00 15.96 16.45
CA PHE A 524 63.18 15.73 17.29
C PHE A 524 64.37 15.22 16.47
N VAL A 525 64.15 14.26 15.57
CA VAL A 525 65.19 13.77 14.64
C VAL A 525 65.69 14.88 13.72
N ARG A 526 64.79 15.70 13.15
CA ARG A 526 65.17 16.82 12.29
C ARG A 526 65.98 17.88 13.03
N LEU A 527 65.56 18.24 14.25
CA LEU A 527 66.25 19.19 15.12
C LEU A 527 67.64 18.68 15.53
N SER A 528 67.74 17.42 15.97
CA SER A 528 69.01 16.81 16.34
C SER A 528 69.99 16.70 15.17
N GLN A 529 69.52 16.32 13.97
CA GLN A 529 70.34 16.33 12.76
C GLN A 529 70.81 17.74 12.39
N SER A 530 69.91 18.73 12.45
CA SER A 530 70.24 20.13 12.19
C SER A 530 71.32 20.64 13.16
N LEU A 531 71.16 20.34 14.45
CA LEU A 531 72.12 20.66 15.49
C LEU A 531 73.46 19.97 15.23
N GLN A 532 73.47 18.69 14.85
CA GLN A 532 74.70 17.94 14.57
C GLN A 532 75.44 18.49 13.36
N VAL A 533 74.72 18.88 12.29
CA VAL A 533 75.29 19.58 11.14
C VAL A 533 75.86 20.95 11.53
N GLN A 534 75.14 21.72 12.36
CA GLN A 534 75.64 23.00 12.85
C GLN A 534 76.90 22.83 13.71
N LEU A 535 76.93 21.85 14.61
CA LEU A 535 78.10 21.53 15.43
C LEU A 535 79.29 21.06 14.57
N GLU A 536 79.05 20.26 13.55
CA GLU A 536 80.08 19.80 12.62
C GLU A 536 80.64 20.96 11.77
N ARG A 537 79.78 21.88 11.30
CA ARG A 537 80.21 23.13 10.65
C ARG A 537 81.08 23.98 11.58
N ILE A 538 80.72 24.09 12.85
CA ILE A 538 81.52 24.82 13.85
C ILE A 538 82.87 24.13 14.08
N ARG A 539 82.92 22.79 14.14
CA ARG A 539 84.16 22.00 14.28
C ARG A 539 85.07 22.12 13.06
N GLN A 540 84.52 22.01 11.84
CA GLN A 540 85.27 22.19 10.60
C GLN A 540 85.84 23.61 10.47
N ALA A 541 85.07 24.63 10.86
CA ALA A 541 85.57 26.00 10.97
C ALA A 541 86.67 26.16 12.05
N GLY A 542 86.80 25.23 12.99
CA GLY A 542 87.86 25.19 14.00
C GLY A 542 89.21 24.66 13.49
N SER A 543 89.24 24.03 12.31
CA SER A 543 90.43 23.41 11.72
C SER A 543 91.26 24.34 10.82
N GLU A 544 90.74 25.51 10.42
CA GLU A 544 91.47 26.48 9.60
C GLU A 544 92.06 27.60 10.47
N VAL A 545 93.27 28.04 10.12
CA VAL A 545 93.99 29.14 10.78
C VAL A 545 93.11 30.39 10.76
N ARG A 546 92.58 30.72 11.94
CA ARG A 546 91.34 31.51 12.09
C ARG A 546 91.54 33.01 12.24
N TRP A 547 92.74 33.52 12.00
CA TRP A 547 93.07 34.92 12.20
C TRP A 547 92.76 35.72 10.93
N GLN A 548 91.65 36.45 10.94
CA GLN A 548 91.29 37.33 9.83
C GLN A 548 92.26 38.51 9.75
N HIS A 549 92.70 38.88 8.54
CA HIS A 549 93.49 40.09 8.35
C HIS A 549 92.58 41.32 8.33
N GLU A 550 93.09 42.45 8.83
CA GLU A 550 92.31 43.68 8.93
C GLU A 550 91.86 44.22 7.56
N GLU A 551 92.51 43.81 6.48
CA GLU A 551 92.22 44.23 5.11
C GLU A 551 90.97 43.53 4.53
N ASP A 552 90.63 42.33 5.01
CA ASP A 552 89.58 41.49 4.43
C ASP A 552 88.18 41.71 5.06
N VAL A 553 88.08 42.62 6.04
CA VAL A 553 86.85 42.81 6.83
C VAL A 553 86.36 44.25 6.72
N GLU A 554 85.34 44.49 5.92
CA GLU A 554 84.73 45.81 5.75
C GLU A 554 83.66 46.12 6.80
N GLU A 555 82.99 45.11 7.37
CA GLU A 555 81.90 45.27 8.32
C GLU A 555 81.97 44.32 9.50
N CYS A 556 81.42 44.73 10.65
CA CYS A 556 81.37 43.86 11.83
C CYS A 556 80.38 42.70 11.61
N PRO A 557 80.77 41.42 11.78
CA PRO A 557 79.89 40.28 11.54
C PRO A 557 78.69 40.16 12.50
N SER A 558 78.71 40.85 13.63
CA SER A 558 77.65 40.77 14.66
C SER A 558 76.62 41.88 14.51
N CYS A 559 77.04 43.12 14.22
CA CYS A 559 76.13 44.27 14.11
C CYS A 559 76.09 44.90 12.71
N HIS A 560 76.77 44.31 11.72
CA HIS A 560 76.87 44.77 10.32
C HIS A 560 77.27 46.23 10.15
N THR A 561 77.93 46.82 11.15
CA THR A 561 78.40 48.20 11.08
C THR A 561 79.72 48.24 10.31
N SER A 562 79.78 49.02 9.23
CA SER A 562 80.99 49.18 8.42
C SER A 562 82.13 49.83 9.21
N PHE A 563 83.35 49.32 9.05
CA PHE A 563 84.55 49.82 9.70
C PHE A 563 85.08 51.06 8.97
N SER A 564 85.18 52.18 9.69
CA SER A 564 85.83 53.41 9.21
C SER A 564 87.26 53.52 9.76
N VAL A 565 88.10 54.40 9.19
CA VAL A 565 89.49 54.65 9.65
C VAL A 565 89.57 54.98 11.15
N THR A 566 88.50 55.54 11.72
CA THR A 566 88.37 55.87 13.14
C THR A 566 87.87 54.73 14.04
N LYS A 567 87.27 53.66 13.49
CA LYS A 567 86.76 52.52 14.26
C LYS A 567 87.80 51.41 14.26
N LYS A 568 88.39 51.19 15.44
CA LYS A 568 89.41 50.14 15.64
C LYS A 568 88.82 48.75 15.40
N LYS A 569 89.44 48.00 14.48
CA LYS A 569 89.20 46.57 14.24
C LYS A 569 89.84 45.76 15.37
N VAL A 570 89.11 44.83 15.95
CA VAL A 570 89.58 44.02 17.09
C VAL A 570 89.19 42.56 16.90
N HIS A 571 90.14 41.64 17.07
CA HIS A 571 89.87 40.21 16.92
C HIS A 571 89.22 39.58 18.16
N CYS A 572 88.32 38.62 17.97
CA CYS A 572 87.95 37.68 19.02
C CYS A 572 89.15 36.75 19.31
N ARG A 573 89.57 36.63 20.57
CA ARG A 573 90.71 35.79 20.94
C ARG A 573 90.42 34.29 20.91
N HIS A 574 89.14 33.91 20.75
CA HIS A 574 88.73 32.52 20.61
C HIS A 574 88.51 32.11 19.15
N CYS A 575 87.74 32.88 18.37
CA CYS A 575 87.43 32.54 16.98
C CYS A 575 88.24 33.33 15.94
N GLY A 576 89.10 34.27 16.33
CA GLY A 576 90.00 35.02 15.44
C GLY A 576 89.35 35.94 14.40
N HIS A 577 88.01 36.08 14.41
CA HIS A 577 87.28 37.02 13.54
C HIS A 577 87.35 38.45 14.08
N ILE A 578 87.22 39.43 13.19
CA ILE A 578 87.27 40.86 13.54
C ILE A 578 85.87 41.39 13.86
N PHE A 579 85.76 42.11 14.97
CA PHE A 579 84.54 42.78 15.43
C PHE A 579 84.83 44.22 15.84
N CYS A 580 83.77 45.02 15.99
CA CYS A 580 83.86 46.32 16.62
C CYS A 580 84.03 46.19 18.14
N GLN A 581 84.56 47.24 18.78
CA GLN A 581 84.82 47.24 20.22
C GLN A 581 83.57 46.96 21.07
N SER A 582 82.39 47.39 20.61
CA SER A 582 81.11 47.16 21.31
C SER A 582 80.66 45.70 21.27
N CYS A 583 80.95 44.97 20.19
CA CYS A 583 80.62 43.54 20.04
C CYS A 583 81.70 42.59 20.60
N LEU A 584 82.75 43.13 21.23
CA LEU A 584 83.79 42.41 21.97
C LEU A 584 83.87 42.88 23.43
N SER A 585 82.70 42.97 24.05
CA SER A 585 82.53 43.40 25.44
C SER A 585 82.87 42.30 26.45
N HIS A 586 82.76 41.03 26.07
CA HIS A 586 82.90 39.90 26.97
C HIS A 586 84.34 39.41 27.11
N VAL A 587 84.73 39.05 28.33
CA VAL A 587 86.05 38.49 28.68
C VAL A 587 85.83 37.12 29.31
N VAL A 588 86.50 36.11 28.76
CA VAL A 588 86.46 34.73 29.28
C VAL A 588 87.87 34.26 29.59
N ASN A 589 88.01 33.45 30.63
CA ASN A 589 89.27 32.78 30.93
C ASN A 589 89.40 31.57 30.01
N SER A 590 90.43 31.57 29.15
CA SER A 590 90.62 30.52 28.14
C SER A 590 92.07 30.05 28.04
N GLY A 591 92.26 28.84 27.53
CA GLY A 591 93.55 28.16 27.39
C GLY A 591 94.06 27.45 28.67
N PRO A 592 95.17 26.69 28.58
CA PRO A 592 95.67 25.85 29.69
C PRO A 592 96.06 26.63 30.96
N LYS A 593 96.27 27.94 30.85
CA LYS A 593 96.67 28.84 31.95
C LYS A 593 95.56 29.82 32.37
N GLN A 594 94.31 29.61 31.94
CA GLN A 594 93.13 30.39 32.33
C GLN A 594 93.30 31.91 32.19
N ARG A 595 93.83 32.37 31.04
CA ARG A 595 94.12 33.80 30.83
C ARG A 595 92.87 34.56 30.37
N PRO A 596 92.63 35.79 30.87
CA PRO A 596 91.49 36.60 30.45
C PRO A 596 91.63 37.00 28.98
N SER A 597 90.67 36.60 28.16
CA SER A 597 90.66 36.77 26.71
C SER A 597 89.34 37.39 26.26
N ARG A 598 89.41 38.48 25.47
CA ARG A 598 88.21 39.10 24.90
C ARG A 598 87.63 38.26 23.77
N VAL A 599 86.33 37.98 23.84
CA VAL A 599 85.63 37.12 22.89
C VAL A 599 84.31 37.75 22.45
N CYS A 600 83.79 37.34 21.29
CA CYS A 600 82.49 37.79 20.81
C CYS A 600 81.36 37.04 21.53
N ASP A 601 80.14 37.56 21.43
CA ASP A 601 78.94 37.05 22.13
C ASP A 601 78.70 35.55 21.88
N VAL A 602 78.84 35.10 20.62
CA VAL A 602 78.72 33.68 20.25
C VAL A 602 79.78 32.82 20.97
N CYS A 603 81.03 33.29 21.02
CA CYS A 603 82.11 32.57 21.67
C CYS A 603 82.02 32.63 23.21
N HIS A 604 81.44 33.70 23.77
CA HIS A 604 81.16 33.80 25.19
C HIS A 604 80.16 32.71 25.61
N THR A 605 79.04 32.57 24.89
CA THR A 605 78.07 31.49 25.12
C THR A 605 78.68 30.09 24.97
N LEU A 606 79.57 29.87 23.99
CA LEU A 606 80.20 28.56 23.78
C LEU A 606 81.24 28.20 24.86
N LEU A 607 81.93 29.19 25.44
CA LEU A 607 83.02 28.97 26.39
C LEU A 607 82.60 29.02 27.86
N VAL A 608 81.44 29.60 28.17
CA VAL A 608 80.92 29.75 29.54
C VAL A 608 79.67 28.90 29.69
N GLN A 609 79.75 27.83 30.51
CA GLN A 609 78.71 26.81 30.65
C GLN A 609 77.39 27.33 31.26
N ASP A 610 77.44 28.42 32.04
CA ASP A 610 76.28 28.98 32.76
C ASP A 610 75.56 30.10 31.99
N THR A 611 75.91 30.35 30.72
CA THR A 611 75.30 31.41 29.92
C THR A 611 74.14 30.89 29.09
N ALA A 612 73.03 31.65 29.05
CA ALA A 612 71.91 31.35 28.15
C ALA A 612 72.37 31.27 26.68
N PRO A 613 71.86 30.32 25.88
CA PRO A 613 72.25 30.18 24.48
C PRO A 613 72.01 31.48 23.70
N TYR A 614 72.95 31.87 22.83
CA TYR A 614 72.90 33.10 22.03
C TYR A 614 71.61 33.21 21.18
N PHE A 615 70.99 32.07 20.85
CA PHE A 615 69.76 31.96 20.07
C PHE A 615 68.46 31.96 20.89
N SER A 616 68.51 32.16 22.21
CA SER A 616 67.34 32.03 23.10
C SER A 616 66.55 33.33 23.32
N GLN A 617 66.73 34.37 22.50
CA GLN A 617 66.11 35.66 22.81
C GLN A 617 64.63 35.80 22.46
N GLU A 618 64.03 34.95 21.60
CA GLU A 618 62.58 34.98 21.40
C GLU A 618 61.97 33.57 21.18
N PRO A 619 60.82 33.26 21.82
CA PRO A 619 60.09 32.03 21.56
C PRO A 619 59.44 32.05 20.16
N PRO A 620 59.31 30.91 19.47
CA PRO A 620 58.58 30.86 18.20
C PRO A 620 57.12 31.25 18.44
N HIS A 621 56.63 32.24 17.68
CA HIS A 621 55.21 32.57 17.65
C HIS A 621 54.40 31.31 17.33
N THR A 622 53.43 31.00 18.19
CA THR A 622 52.39 30.01 17.88
C THR A 622 51.65 30.47 16.63
N PRO A 623 51.49 29.61 15.60
CA PRO A 623 50.57 29.92 14.52
C PRO A 623 49.15 29.83 15.07
N ASP A 624 48.39 30.91 14.93
CA ASP A 624 46.91 30.92 15.02
C ASP A 624 46.30 30.08 13.88
#